data_AF-A0A1E7Q6Q7-F1
#
_entry.id   AF-A0A1E7Q6Q7-F1
#
_cell.length_a   1.000
_cell.length_b   1.000
_cell.length_c   1.000
_cell.angle_alpha   90.00
_cell.angle_beta   90.00
_cell.angle_gamma   90.00
#
_symmetry.space_group_name_H-M   'P 1'
#
loop_
_entity.id
_entity.type
_entity.pdbx_description
1 polymer ?
#
loop_
_entity_poly.entity_id
_entity_poly.type
_entity_poly.pdbx_seq_one_letter_code
_entity_poly.pdbx_strand_id
1 'polypeptide(L)'
;MINVINILEHLASDAAFKYATPEQLQAFLQSEISDNRVIAALQHTNVDELERALQVRTGLICGIMPAEEPEEQPEQEPAEDTEQSPEKSALLQRVTQQPLQLVG
;
A
#
# COMPACT_ATOMS: atom_id res chain seq x y z
N MET A 1 -17.48 4.33 15.90
CA MET A 1 -16.42 5.35 15.96
C MET A 1 -15.66 5.24 14.66
N ILE A 2 -15.91 6.15 13.73
CA ILE A 2 -15.28 6.11 12.41
C ILE A 2 -13.83 6.55 12.58
N ASN A 3 -12.90 5.78 12.01
CA ASN A 3 -11.48 6.09 12.04
C ASN A 3 -11.21 7.28 11.09
N VAL A 4 -10.55 8.32 11.57
CA VAL A 4 -10.21 9.52 10.77
C VAL A 4 -9.39 9.14 9.53
N ILE A 5 -8.57 8.09 9.62
CA ILE A 5 -7.83 7.55 8.48
C ILE A 5 -8.79 7.08 7.38
N ASN A 6 -9.83 6.31 7.72
CA ASN A 6 -10.79 5.82 6.74
C ASN A 6 -11.56 6.97 6.06
N ILE A 7 -11.82 8.07 6.79
CA ILE A 7 -12.45 9.27 6.23
C ILE A 7 -11.53 9.93 5.22
N LEU A 8 -10.24 10.08 5.57
CA LEU A 8 -9.23 10.64 4.68
C LEU A 8 -9.04 9.79 3.42
N GLU A 9 -9.03 8.47 3.57
CA GLU A 9 -8.99 7.52 2.44
C GLU A 9 -10.24 7.65 1.55
N HIS A 10 -11.42 7.80 2.15
CA HIS A 10 -12.67 7.99 1.41
C HIS A 10 -12.66 9.32 0.63
N LEU A 11 -12.23 10.41 1.28
CA LEU A 11 -12.07 11.72 0.65
C LEU A 11 -11.06 11.71 -0.51
N ALA A 12 -9.99 10.90 -0.40
CA ALA A 12 -8.98 10.79 -1.45
C ALA A 12 -9.41 9.87 -2.60
N SER A 13 -10.21 8.84 -2.32
CA SER A 13 -10.60 7.82 -3.30
C SER A 13 -11.84 8.19 -4.11
N ASP A 14 -12.76 8.97 -3.54
CA ASP A 14 -13.98 9.37 -4.23
C ASP A 14 -13.80 10.72 -4.96
N ALA A 15 -13.93 10.65 -6.28
CA ALA A 15 -13.81 11.79 -7.18
C ALA A 15 -14.88 12.87 -6.95
N ALA A 16 -16.00 12.54 -6.29
CA ALA A 16 -17.02 13.51 -5.92
C ALA A 16 -16.46 14.59 -4.97
N PHE A 17 -15.58 14.21 -4.04
CA PHE A 17 -14.99 15.15 -3.09
C PHE A 17 -13.92 16.06 -3.72
N LYS A 18 -13.36 15.68 -4.88
CA LYS A 18 -12.39 16.50 -5.61
C LYS A 18 -12.97 17.85 -6.07
N TYR A 19 -14.29 17.89 -6.34
CA TYR A 19 -15.00 19.10 -6.78
C TYR A 19 -16.05 19.56 -5.78
N ALA A 20 -16.08 18.97 -4.58
CA ALA A 20 -17.01 19.37 -3.53
C ALA A 20 -16.73 20.80 -3.09
N THR A 21 -17.80 21.54 -2.81
CA THR A 21 -17.66 22.88 -2.24
C THR A 21 -17.19 22.79 -0.78
N PRO A 22 -16.57 23.84 -0.23
CA PRO A 22 -16.15 23.87 1.18
C PRO A 22 -17.29 23.53 2.15
N GLU A 23 -18.52 23.96 1.85
CA GLU A 23 -19.70 23.69 2.67
C GLU A 23 -20.10 22.21 2.63
N GLN A 24 -20.01 21.56 1.46
CA GLN A 24 -20.30 20.14 1.30
C GLN A 24 -19.26 19.30 2.06
N LEU A 25 -17.98 19.67 1.95
CA LEU A 25 -16.90 19.01 2.68
C LEU A 25 -17.08 19.17 4.20
N GLN A 26 -17.46 20.37 4.65
CA GLN A 26 -17.73 20.65 6.05
C GLN A 26 -18.91 19.85 6.59
N ALA A 27 -20.02 19.80 5.86
CA ALA A 27 -21.20 19.03 6.27
C ALA A 27 -20.88 17.52 6.40
N PHE A 28 -20.10 16.98 5.46
CA PHE A 28 -19.62 15.60 5.52
C PHE A 28 -18.70 15.36 6.73
N LEU A 29 -17.70 16.23 6.96
CA LEU A 29 -16.80 16.08 8.10
C LEU A 29 -17.56 16.16 9.44
N GLN A 30 -18.60 17.00 9.53
CA GLN A 30 -19.45 17.11 10.73
C GLN A 30 -20.38 15.90 10.93
N SER A 31 -20.75 15.18 9.87
CA SER A 31 -21.54 13.94 10.01
C SER A 31 -20.68 12.77 10.47
N GLU A 32 -19.43 12.70 10.02
CA GLU A 32 -18.55 11.56 10.27
C GLU A 32 -17.65 11.70 11.52
N ILE A 33 -17.30 12.93 11.89
CA ILE A 33 -16.34 13.22 12.98
C ILE A 33 -17.05 13.99 14.10
N SER A 34 -16.91 13.50 15.34
CA SER A 34 -17.48 14.18 16.52
C SER A 34 -16.52 15.17 17.19
N ASP A 35 -15.19 15.01 17.03
CA ASP A 35 -14.21 15.93 17.62
C ASP A 35 -14.03 17.17 16.74
N ASN A 36 -14.53 18.31 17.21
CA ASN A 36 -14.43 19.59 16.52
C ASN A 36 -12.98 20.04 16.26
N ARG A 37 -12.00 19.61 17.07
CA ARG A 37 -10.59 19.96 16.85
C ARG A 37 -10.03 19.26 15.62
N VAL A 38 -10.43 18.00 15.40
CA VAL A 38 -10.08 17.24 14.19
C VAL A 38 -10.71 17.90 12.96
N ILE A 39 -11.99 18.27 13.03
CA ILE A 39 -12.70 18.95 11.93
C ILE A 39 -12.01 20.27 11.57
N ALA A 40 -11.69 21.10 12.57
CA ALA A 40 -11.02 22.37 12.37
C ALA A 40 -9.61 22.19 11.77
N ALA A 41 -8.86 21.20 12.27
CA ALA A 41 -7.53 20.88 11.75
C ALA A 41 -7.58 20.45 10.27
N LEU A 42 -8.58 19.64 9.88
CA LEU A 42 -8.80 19.23 8.49
C LEU A 42 -9.21 20.40 7.58
N GLN A 43 -10.09 21.29 8.04
CA GLN A 43 -10.54 22.45 7.27
C GLN A 43 -9.42 23.45 6.98
N HIS A 44 -8.50 23.61 7.92
CA HIS A 44 -7.36 24.53 7.79
C HIS A 44 -6.09 23.85 7.28
N THR A 45 -6.16 22.56 6.93
CA THR A 45 -5.01 21.75 6.50
C THR A 45 -3.85 21.80 7.50
N ASN A 46 -4.16 21.92 8.79
CA ASN A 46 -3.19 22.07 9.87
C ASN A 46 -2.80 20.69 10.41
N VAL A 47 -1.71 20.14 9.87
CA VAL A 47 -1.21 18.80 10.20
C VAL A 47 -0.77 18.70 11.66
N ASP A 48 -0.10 19.72 12.20
CA ASP A 48 0.37 19.72 13.59
C ASP A 48 -0.79 19.63 14.59
N GLU A 49 -1.86 20.39 14.33
CA GLU A 49 -3.08 20.38 15.14
C GLU A 49 -3.81 19.03 15.03
N LEU A 50 -3.82 18.44 13.82
CA LEU A 50 -4.42 17.15 13.56
C LEU A 50 -3.68 16.04 14.32
N GLU A 51 -2.34 16.03 14.30
CA GLU A 51 -1.51 15.07 15.03
C GLU A 51 -1.74 15.15 16.54
N ARG A 52 -1.82 16.38 17.08
CA ARG A 52 -2.14 16.62 18.50
C ARG A 52 -3.55 16.15 18.86
N ALA A 53 -4.54 16.43 18.00
CA ALA A 53 -5.92 16.01 18.21
C ALA A 53 -6.06 14.48 18.18
N LEU A 54 -5.33 13.81 17.30
CA LEU A 54 -5.29 12.35 17.17
C LEU A 54 -4.37 11.66 18.19
N GLN A 55 -3.64 12.43 19.01
CA GLN A 55 -2.68 11.92 20.00
C GLN A 55 -1.67 10.92 19.40
N VAL A 56 -1.18 11.22 18.19
CA VAL A 56 -0.25 10.35 17.48
C VAL A 56 1.01 10.15 18.32
N ARG A 57 1.36 8.90 18.62
CA ARG A 57 2.58 8.56 19.36
C ARG A 57 3.77 8.57 18.41
N THR A 58 4.56 9.64 18.46
CA THR A 58 5.76 9.82 17.63
C THR A 58 6.99 9.02 18.12
N GLY A 59 6.85 8.23 19.18
CA GLY A 59 7.94 7.44 19.79
C GLY A 59 7.97 5.95 19.45
N LEU A 60 7.13 5.47 18.52
CA LEU A 60 7.11 4.07 18.09
C LEU A 60 8.16 3.84 17.00
N ILE A 61 9.30 3.26 17.38
CA ILE A 61 10.31 2.78 16.44
C ILE A 61 9.95 1.33 16.10
N CYS A 62 9.57 1.07 14.85
CA CYS A 62 9.46 -0.30 14.35
C CYS A 62 10.89 -0.86 14.23
N GLY A 63 11.35 -1.59 15.25
CA GLY A 63 12.62 -2.30 15.18
C GLY A 63 12.54 -3.35 14.07
N ILE A 64 13.39 -3.23 13.06
CA ILE A 64 13.57 -4.28 12.06
C ILE A 64 14.52 -5.31 12.67
N MET A 65 14.00 -6.48 13.04
CA MET A 65 14.84 -7.62 13.40
C MET A 65 15.34 -8.25 12.10
N PRO A 66 16.65 -8.24 11.81
CA PRO A 66 17.19 -8.92 10.65
C PRO A 66 16.86 -10.41 10.73
N ALA A 67 16.62 -11.05 9.58
CA ALA A 67 16.45 -12.49 9.52
C ALA A 67 17.72 -13.17 10.04
N GLU A 68 17.55 -14.19 10.88
CA GLU A 68 18.66 -15.06 11.29
C GLU A 68 19.24 -15.73 10.03
N GLU A 69 20.56 -15.73 9.90
CA GLU A 69 21.22 -16.47 8.84
C GLU A 69 20.83 -17.94 8.97
N PRO A 70 20.37 -18.59 7.89
CA PRO A 70 20.10 -20.02 7.94
C PRO A 70 21.40 -20.73 8.35
N GLU A 71 21.33 -21.56 9.39
CA GLU A 71 22.42 -22.45 9.75
C GLU A 71 22.82 -23.23 8.48
N GLU A 72 24.08 -23.12 8.08
CA GLU A 72 24.63 -23.83 6.94
C GLU A 72 24.35 -25.33 7.13
N GLN A 73 23.38 -25.87 6.39
CA GLN A 73 23.23 -27.31 6.30
C GLN A 73 24.51 -27.83 5.65
N PRO A 74 25.15 -28.87 6.22
CA PRO A 74 26.34 -29.44 5.62
C PRO A 74 26.04 -29.83 4.17
N GLU A 75 26.88 -29.36 3.26
CA GLU A 75 26.83 -29.67 1.84
C GLU A 75 26.71 -31.20 1.68
N GLN A 76 25.55 -31.65 1.19
CA GLN A 76 25.46 -33.02 0.70
C GLN A 76 26.33 -33.09 -0.55
N GLU A 77 27.40 -33.88 -0.47
CA GLU A 77 28.31 -34.15 -1.58
C GLU A 77 27.48 -34.50 -2.83
N PRO A 78 27.85 -33.96 -4.01
CA PRO A 78 27.09 -34.21 -5.22
C PRO A 78 27.14 -35.71 -5.50
N ALA A 79 25.97 -36.34 -5.54
CA ALA A 79 25.84 -37.69 -6.06
C ALA A 79 26.31 -37.66 -7.53
N GLU A 80 27.51 -38.17 -7.78
CA GLU A 80 27.92 -38.57 -9.12
C GLU A 80 26.94 -39.62 -9.66
N ASP A 81 26.79 -39.59 -10.98
CA ASP A 81 26.29 -40.66 -11.85
C ASP A 81 24.83 -40.54 -12.39
N THR A 82 24.74 -39.83 -13.52
CA THR A 82 24.35 -40.41 -14.84
C THR A 82 22.95 -40.16 -15.42
N GLU A 83 23.00 -39.77 -16.70
CA GLU A 83 22.00 -39.80 -17.78
C GLU A 83 21.37 -38.47 -18.25
N GLN A 84 21.78 -38.12 -19.49
CA GLN A 84 21.30 -37.04 -20.33
C GLN A 84 19.80 -37.19 -20.66
N SER A 85 19.06 -36.08 -20.67
CA SER A 85 17.95 -35.93 -21.63
C SER A 85 17.68 -34.45 -21.97
N PRO A 86 17.76 -34.02 -23.25
CA PRO A 86 17.74 -32.62 -23.64
C PRO A 86 16.34 -32.17 -24.11
N GLU A 87 15.35 -32.03 -23.23
CA GLU A 87 13.99 -31.62 -23.68
C GLU A 87 13.30 -30.52 -22.87
N LYS A 88 14.04 -29.73 -22.07
CA LYS A 88 13.43 -28.62 -21.31
C LYS A 88 14.00 -27.23 -21.60
N SER A 89 14.59 -27.03 -22.78
CA SER A 89 15.06 -25.69 -23.25
C SER A 89 14.12 -25.00 -24.24
N ALA A 90 12.93 -25.54 -24.53
CA ALA A 90 12.04 -24.97 -25.57
C ALA A 90 10.96 -23.98 -25.06
N LEU A 91 10.88 -23.70 -23.75
CA LEU A 91 9.81 -22.87 -23.20
C LEU A 91 10.17 -21.37 -23.05
N LEU A 92 11.43 -20.99 -23.28
CA LEU A 92 11.91 -19.62 -23.05
C LEU A 92 11.99 -18.72 -24.30
N GLN A 93 11.58 -19.18 -25.49
CA GLN A 93 11.74 -18.40 -26.74
C GLN A 93 10.44 -17.90 -27.41
N ARG A 94 9.26 -18.05 -26.82
CA ARG A 94 7.99 -17.58 -27.44
C ARG A 94 7.40 -16.30 -26.84
N VAL A 95 8.14 -15.57 -26.01
CA VAL A 95 7.73 -14.25 -25.45
C VAL A 95 8.20 -13.07 -26.30
N THR A 96 8.55 -13.30 -27.57
CA THR A 96 8.88 -12.21 -28.49
C THR A 96 8.14 -12.42 -29.82
N GLN A 97 6.89 -11.98 -29.88
CA GLN A 97 6.28 -11.28 -31.03
C GLN A 97 4.75 -11.25 -30.89
N GLN A 98 4.22 -10.11 -30.44
CA GLN A 98 2.98 -9.61 -31.06
C GLN A 98 3.37 -8.79 -32.29
N PRO A 99 2.52 -8.76 -33.32
CA PRO A 99 1.77 -7.53 -33.51
C PRO A 99 0.28 -7.72 -33.85
N LEU A 100 -0.51 -6.86 -33.21
CA LEU A 100 -1.74 -6.19 -33.66
C LEU A 100 -2.36 -6.69 -34.98
N GLN A 101 -3.56 -7.27 -34.91
CA GLN A 101 -4.46 -7.39 -36.07
C GLN A 101 -5.76 -6.64 -35.77
N LEU A 102 -6.00 -5.67 -36.65
CA LEU A 102 -7.13 -4.76 -36.78
C LEU A 102 -8.45 -5.53 -36.88
N VAL A 103 -9.48 -5.00 -36.22
CA VAL A 103 -10.88 -5.38 -36.39
C VAL A 103 -11.35 -4.96 -37.78
N GLY A 104 -11.94 -5.90 -38.52
CA GLY A 104 -12.69 -5.69 -39.76
C GLY A 104 -13.94 -6.56 -39.75
#